data_AF-A0A7S3D1T9-F1
#
_entry.id   AF-A0A7S3D1T9-F1
#
_cell.length_a   1.000
_cell.length_b   1.000
_cell.length_c   1.000
_cell.angle_alpha   90.00
_cell.angle_beta   90.00
_cell.angle_gamma   90.00
#
_symmetry.space_group_name_H-M   'P 1'
#
loop_
_entity.id
_entity.type
_entity.pdbx_description
1 polymer ?
#
loop_
_entity_poly.entity_id
_entity_poly.type
_entity_poly.pdbx_seq_one_letter_code
_entity_poly.pdbx_strand_id
1 'polypeptide(L)'
;MLKSGVSTDDGKTYCLNVIPSEAEAGFDMRVATTIPLDEFKIMLESWAAEENVEVDISYMPEKHAITPMSDSWWKVFEHACEKAGINIEPEVFPAATDSR
;
A
#
# COMPACT_ATOMS: atom_id res chain seq x y z
N MET A 1 -0.90 -2.62 12.18
CA MET A 1 -1.27 -3.06 13.55
C MET A 1 -0.27 -4.13 13.95
N LEU A 2 0.39 -4.02 15.11
CA LEU A 2 1.34 -5.01 15.62
C LEU A 2 0.68 -5.80 16.76
N LYS A 3 0.77 -7.12 16.71
CA LYS A 3 0.31 -8.06 17.74
C LYS A 3 1.50 -8.89 18.17
N SER A 4 1.86 -8.80 19.45
CA SER A 4 2.95 -9.58 20.06
C SER A 4 2.78 -9.63 21.57
N GLY A 5 3.42 -10.59 22.23
CA GLY A 5 3.36 -10.81 23.68
C GLY A 5 2.47 -11.98 24.09
N VAL A 6 2.69 -12.49 25.30
CA VAL A 6 1.90 -13.59 25.86
C VAL A 6 0.82 -13.04 26.77
N SER A 7 -0.44 -13.34 26.44
CA SER A 7 -1.63 -12.96 27.22
C SER A 7 -2.49 -14.19 27.48
N THR A 8 -3.16 -14.22 28.64
CA THR A 8 -4.14 -15.24 29.01
C THR A 8 -5.56 -14.68 29.13
N ASP A 9 -5.76 -13.41 28.76
CA ASP A 9 -7.01 -12.65 28.94
C ASP A 9 -7.41 -11.86 27.69
N ASP A 10 -7.11 -12.40 26.51
CA ASP A 10 -7.41 -11.83 25.20
C ASP A 10 -6.76 -10.45 24.96
N GLY A 11 -5.53 -10.27 25.45
CA GLY A 11 -4.72 -9.06 25.21
C GLY A 11 -5.05 -7.89 26.13
N LYS A 12 -5.81 -8.10 27.22
CA LYS A 12 -6.03 -7.05 28.23
C LYS A 12 -4.78 -6.82 29.08
N THR A 13 -4.04 -7.89 29.38
CA THR A 13 -2.75 -7.85 30.07
C THR A 13 -1.73 -8.77 29.40
N TYR A 14 -0.44 -8.50 29.64
CA TYR A 14 0.68 -9.22 29.03
C TYR A 14 1.72 -9.63 30.08
N CYS A 15 2.24 -10.85 29.94
CA CYS A 15 3.35 -11.34 30.73
C CYS A 15 4.65 -10.63 30.33
N LEU A 16 5.21 -9.80 31.21
CA LEU A 16 6.40 -8.98 30.90
C LEU A 16 7.72 -9.76 30.94
N ASN A 17 7.71 -10.97 31.48
CA ASN A 17 8.89 -11.82 31.67
C ASN A 17 8.88 -13.09 30.81
N VAL A 18 7.98 -13.16 29.81
CA VAL A 18 7.85 -14.31 28.91
C VAL A 18 8.11 -13.84 27.48
N ILE A 19 9.00 -14.53 26.78
CA ILE A 19 9.29 -14.27 25.37
C ILE A 19 8.12 -14.84 24.54
N PRO A 20 7.46 -14.04 23.68
CA PRO A 20 6.40 -14.54 22.83
C PRO A 20 6.94 -15.48 21.75
N SER A 21 6.16 -16.50 21.40
CA SER A 21 6.49 -17.45 20.33
C SER A 21 6.16 -16.94 18.93
N GLU A 22 5.25 -15.98 18.83
CA GLU A 22 4.78 -15.40 17.57
C GLU A 22 4.63 -13.87 17.69
N ALA A 23 4.77 -13.19 16.55
CA ALA A 23 4.45 -11.78 16.41
C ALA A 23 3.91 -11.55 14.99
N GLU A 24 2.86 -10.74 14.87
CA GLU A 24 2.20 -10.43 13.61
C GLU A 24 2.15 -8.91 13.43
N ALA A 25 2.42 -8.43 12.22
CA ALA A 25 2.29 -7.02 11.88
C ALA A 25 1.58 -6.85 10.54
N GLY A 26 0.53 -6.03 10.53
CA GLY A 26 -0.17 -5.63 9.31
C GLY A 26 0.31 -4.28 8.79
N PHE A 27 0.54 -4.21 7.48
CA PHE A 27 1.03 -3.04 6.74
C PHE A 27 0.05 -2.64 5.63
N ASP A 28 -0.14 -1.33 5.45
CA ASP A 28 -0.76 -0.75 4.25
C ASP A 28 0.35 -0.07 3.45
N MET A 29 0.55 -0.51 2.20
CA MET A 29 1.68 -0.07 1.38
C MET A 29 1.18 0.67 0.14
N ARG A 30 1.73 1.87 -0.08
CA ARG A 30 1.51 2.65 -1.31
C ARG A 30 2.67 2.41 -2.26
N VAL A 31 2.43 1.59 -3.27
CA VAL A 31 3.45 1.23 -4.27
C VAL A 31 3.45 2.28 -5.37
N ALA A 32 4.63 2.77 -5.73
CA ALA A 32 4.76 3.72 -6.83
C ALA A 32 4.26 3.09 -8.14
N THR A 33 3.57 3.88 -8.98
CA THR A 33 2.98 3.41 -10.24
C THR A 33 4.00 2.94 -11.27
N THR A 34 5.28 3.28 -11.07
CA THR A 34 6.42 2.86 -11.89
C THR A 34 6.99 1.49 -11.50
N ILE A 35 6.55 0.91 -10.38
CA ILE A 35 7.03 -0.38 -9.89
C ILE A 35 6.02 -1.46 -10.30
N PRO A 36 6.41 -2.49 -11.08
CA PRO A 36 5.52 -3.61 -11.38
C PRO A 36 5.10 -4.34 -10.10
N LEU A 37 3.80 -4.61 -9.95
CA LEU A 37 3.26 -5.21 -8.72
C LEU A 37 3.75 -6.64 -8.50
N ASP A 38 3.98 -7.40 -9.57
CA ASP A 38 4.54 -8.76 -9.48
C ASP A 38 5.98 -8.73 -8.96
N GLU A 39 6.81 -7.79 -9.42
CA GLU A 39 8.18 -7.62 -8.92
C GLU A 39 8.19 -7.19 -7.45
N PHE A 40 7.27 -6.29 -7.08
CA PHE A 40 7.10 -5.86 -5.69
C PHE A 40 6.67 -7.03 -4.78
N LYS A 41 5.77 -7.89 -5.25
CA LYS A 41 5.37 -9.10 -4.53
C LYS A 41 6.55 -10.06 -4.33
N ILE A 42 7.30 -10.35 -5.39
CA ILE A 42 8.48 -11.23 -5.32
C ILE A 42 9.52 -10.67 -4.34
N MET A 43 9.72 -9.35 -4.33
CA MET A 43 10.62 -8.69 -3.38
C MET A 43 10.19 -8.92 -1.92
N LEU A 44 8.90 -8.76 -1.60
CA LEU A 44 8.38 -9.02 -0.25
C LEU A 44 8.55 -10.47 0.16
N GLU A 45 8.25 -11.41 -0.74
CA GLU A 45 8.42 -12.85 -0.52
C GLU A 45 9.89 -13.23 -0.32
N SER A 46 10.81 -12.60 -1.06
CA SER A 46 12.26 -12.82 -0.90
C SER A 46 12.74 -12.37 0.48
N TRP A 47 12.37 -11.16 0.91
CA TRP A 47 12.74 -10.65 2.24
C TRP A 47 12.16 -11.52 3.36
N ALA A 48 10.93 -12.00 3.20
CA ALA A 48 10.32 -12.91 4.16
C ALA A 48 11.09 -14.24 4.26
N ALA A 49 11.47 -14.82 3.11
CA ALA A 49 12.25 -16.05 3.06
C ALA A 49 13.66 -15.90 3.67
N GLU A 50 14.33 -14.77 3.43
CA GLU A 50 15.66 -14.46 3.98
C GLU A 50 15.68 -14.43 5.52
N GLU A 51 14.64 -13.86 6.12
CA GLU A 51 14.49 -13.74 7.58
C GLU A 51 13.71 -14.91 8.21
N ASN A 52 13.32 -15.90 7.40
CA ASN A 52 12.50 -17.04 7.80
C ASN A 52 11.20 -16.61 8.53
N VAL A 53 10.53 -15.62 7.96
CA VAL A 53 9.21 -15.13 8.39
C VAL A 53 8.16 -15.39 7.30
N GLU A 54 6.89 -15.33 7.68
CA GLU A 54 5.78 -15.50 6.75
C GLU A 54 5.20 -14.14 6.33
N VAL A 55 4.81 -14.01 5.06
CA VAL A 55 4.08 -12.86 4.52
C VAL A 55 2.73 -13.32 3.98
N ASP A 56 1.66 -12.71 4.45
CA ASP A 56 0.30 -12.89 3.90
C ASP A 56 -0.14 -11.62 3.18
N ILE A 57 -0.48 -11.74 1.89
CA ILE A 57 -0.95 -10.63 1.07
C ILE A 57 -2.46 -10.70 0.98
N SER A 58 -3.14 -10.03 1.90
CA SER A 58 -4.61 -10.04 1.95
C SER A 58 -5.27 -9.28 0.79
N TYR A 59 -4.56 -8.31 0.18
CA TYR A 59 -5.03 -7.57 -0.99
C TYR A 59 -3.86 -6.99 -1.80
N MET A 60 -3.86 -7.26 -3.11
CA MET A 60 -3.01 -6.59 -4.09
C MET A 60 -3.78 -6.53 -5.42
N PRO A 61 -3.90 -5.36 -6.07
CA PRO A 61 -4.55 -5.28 -7.37
C PRO A 61 -3.67 -5.94 -8.45
N GLU A 62 -4.27 -6.42 -9.54
CA GLU A 62 -3.50 -7.01 -10.67
C GLU A 62 -2.62 -5.97 -11.38
N LYS A 63 -3.04 -4.70 -11.36
CA LYS A 63 -2.34 -3.58 -12.00
C LYS A 63 -2.61 -2.29 -11.27
N HIS A 64 -1.72 -1.32 -11.45
CA HIS A 64 -1.96 0.05 -11.00
C HIS A 64 -3.17 0.66 -11.75
N ALA A 65 -4.07 1.28 -10.99
CA ALA A 65 -5.09 2.16 -11.54
C ALA A 65 -4.46 3.52 -11.85
N ILE A 66 -4.17 3.77 -13.13
CA ILE A 66 -3.48 4.98 -13.59
C ILE A 66 -4.34 5.65 -14.67
N THR A 67 -4.63 6.93 -14.48
CA THR A 67 -5.12 7.78 -15.57
C THR A 67 -3.92 8.42 -16.27
N PRO A 68 -3.63 8.09 -17.53
CA PRO A 68 -2.49 8.66 -18.23
C PRO A 68 -2.76 10.13 -18.59
N MET A 69 -1.72 10.97 -18.60
CA MET A 69 -1.81 12.37 -19.05
C MET A 69 -2.25 12.50 -20.52
N SER A 70 -2.09 11.43 -21.31
CA SER A 70 -2.56 11.39 -22.69
C SER A 70 -4.06 11.16 -22.83
N ASP A 71 -4.75 10.83 -21.73
CA ASP A 71 -6.18 10.56 -21.68
C ASP A 71 -7.01 11.74 -22.21
N SER A 72 -8.10 11.42 -22.92
CA SER A 72 -8.92 12.42 -23.59
C SER A 72 -9.67 13.31 -22.60
N TRP A 73 -10.13 12.76 -21.47
CA TRP A 73 -10.76 13.54 -20.41
C TRP A 73 -9.75 14.44 -19.71
N TRP A 74 -8.55 13.92 -19.41
CA TRP A 74 -7.49 14.71 -18.78
C TRP A 74 -7.11 15.94 -19.63
N LYS A 75 -6.92 15.76 -20.94
CA LYS A 75 -6.61 16.88 -21.86
C LYS A 75 -7.70 17.95 -21.90
N VAL A 76 -8.97 17.53 -21.85
CA VAL A 76 -10.09 18.48 -21.83
C VAL A 76 -10.10 19.29 -20.53
N PHE A 77 -9.83 18.64 -19.40
CA PHE A 77 -9.72 19.29 -18.09
C PHE A 77 -8.53 20.26 -18.05
N GLU A 78 -7.34 19.81 -18.46
CA GLU A 78 -6.12 20.62 -18.51
C GLU A 78 -6.32 21.88 -19.37
N HIS A 79 -6.89 21.74 -20.57
CA HIS A 79 -7.18 22.88 -21.46
C HIS A 79 -8.19 23.86 -20.87
N ALA A 80 -9.18 23.36 -20.11
CA ALA A 80 -10.16 24.21 -19.43
C ALA A 80 -9.49 25.02 -18.30
N CYS A 81 -8.60 24.41 -17.53
CA CYS A 81 -7.80 25.08 -16.50
C CYS A 81 -6.87 26.14 -17.11
N GLU A 82 -6.17 25.81 -18.21
CA GLU A 82 -5.30 26.75 -18.93
C GLU A 82 -6.08 27.99 -19.38
N LYS A 83 -7.26 27.81 -20.00
CA LYS A 83 -8.15 28.91 -20.41
C LYS A 83 -8.63 29.77 -19.26
N ALA A 84 -8.77 29.19 -18.06
CA ALA A 84 -9.13 29.91 -16.85
C ALA A 84 -7.94 30.62 -16.17
N GLY A 85 -6.72 30.47 -16.71
CA GLY A 85 -5.50 31.01 -16.10
C GLY A 85 -5.09 30.26 -14.83
N ILE A 86 -5.53 29.02 -14.66
CA ILE A 86 -5.22 28.17 -13.50
C ILE A 86 -4.02 27.30 -13.84
N ASN A 87 -2.94 27.44 -13.08
CA ASN A 87 -1.79 26.54 -13.16
C ASN A 87 -2.08 25.26 -12.38
N ILE A 88 -1.86 24.11 -12.99
CA ILE A 88 -2.09 22.80 -12.36
C ILE A 88 -0.78 22.03 -12.23
N GLU A 89 -0.66 21.25 -11.16
CA GLU A 89 0.42 20.30 -10.94
C GLU A 89 -0.19 18.89 -10.87
N PRO A 90 -0.01 18.05 -11.90
CA PRO A 90 -0.59 16.72 -11.92
C PRO A 90 0.12 15.80 -10.92
N GLU A 91 -0.66 15.15 -10.05
CA GLU A 91 -0.14 14.23 -9.03
C GLU A 91 -0.94 12.91 -9.02
N VAL A 92 -0.29 11.84 -8.58
CA VAL A 92 -0.98 10.58 -8.28
C VAL A 92 -1.66 10.70 -6.92
N PHE A 93 -2.98 10.56 -6.88
CA PHE A 93 -3.73 10.59 -5.62
C PHE A 93 -3.82 9.19 -4.98
N PRO A 94 -3.05 8.88 -3.92
CA PRO A 94 -2.89 7.51 -3.42
C PRO A 94 -4.09 7.02 -2.59
N ALA A 95 -4.98 7.94 -2.18
CA ALA A 95 -6.12 7.68 -1.31
C ALA A 95 -7.46 7.62 -2.06
N ALA A 96 -7.44 7.61 -3.40
CA ALA A 96 -8.63 7.42 -4.22
C ALA A 96 -9.43 6.19 -3.76
N THR A 97 -10.75 6.20 -3.86
CA THR A 97 -11.59 5.00 -3.63
C THR A 97 -12.32 4.64 -4.91
N ASP A 98 -13.45 5.30 -5.20
CA ASP A 98 -14.34 4.97 -6.31
C ASP A 98 -13.81 5.46 -7.67
N SER A 99 -12.83 6.37 -7.67
CA SER A 99 -12.24 6.92 -8.88
C SER A 99 -11.09 6.08 -9.46
N ARG A 100 -10.82 4.90 -8.88
CA ARG A 100 -9.81 3.95 -9.37
C ARG A 100 -10.32 3.12 -10.54
#